data_AF-A0A961IWW7-F1
#
_entry.id   AF-A0A961IWW7-F1
#
_cell.length_a   1.000
_cell.length_b   1.000
_cell.length_c   1.000
_cell.angle_alpha   90.00
_cell.angle_beta   90.00
_cell.angle_gamma   90.00
#
_symmetry.space_group_name_H-M   'P 1'
#
loop_
_entity.id
_entity.type
_entity.pdbx_description
1 polymer ?
#
loop_
_entity_poly.entity_id
_entity_poly.type
_entity_poly.pdbx_seq_one_letter_code
_entity_poly.pdbx_strand_id
1 'polypeptide(L)' 'GRPSEPNYFDVLTTAIDVMTDTIRRARLAGEPPHVQLNAELTGISVLELYRCAEAVEEGARIVAANARAIREVCGLD' A
#
# COMPACT_ATOMS: atom_id res chain seq x y z
N GLY A 1 16.74 24.76 -14.06
CA GLY A 1 17.70 23.84 -14.70
C GLY A 1 16.92 22.85 -15.54
N ARG A 2 17.50 22.30 -16.62
CA ARG A 2 16.88 21.19 -17.36
C ARG A 2 16.66 20.02 -16.39
N PRO A 3 15.57 19.24 -16.49
CA PRO A 3 15.43 18.04 -15.68
C PRO A 3 16.62 17.13 -15.98
N SER A 4 17.27 16.63 -14.93
CA SER A 4 18.28 15.57 -15.06
C SER A 4 17.65 14.34 -15.69
N GLU A 5 18.35 13.69 -16.61
CA GLU A 5 17.90 12.42 -17.17
C GLU A 5 17.72 11.39 -16.03
N PRO A 6 16.64 10.59 -16.04
CA PRO A 6 16.41 9.58 -15.01
C PRO A 6 17.55 8.56 -14.98
N ASN A 7 17.98 8.14 -13.78
CA ASN A 7 18.90 7.01 -13.67
C ASN A 7 18.14 5.70 -13.94
N TYR A 8 18.85 4.65 -14.34
CA TYR A 8 18.30 3.31 -14.55
C TYR A 8 17.45 2.82 -13.36
N PHE A 9 17.88 3.09 -12.13
CA PHE A 9 17.12 2.73 -10.93
C PHE A 9 15.76 3.44 -10.84
N ASP A 10 15.67 4.70 -11.27
CA ASP A 10 14.43 5.47 -11.26
C ASP A 10 13.44 4.88 -12.27
N VAL A 11 13.93 4.51 -13.45
CA VAL A 11 13.14 3.87 -14.50
C VAL A 11 12.62 2.50 -14.03
N LEU A 12 13.48 1.68 -13.42
CA LEU A 12 13.11 0.37 -12.90
C LEU A 12 12.04 0.48 -11.80
N THR A 13 12.22 1.38 -10.83
CA THR A 13 11.27 1.58 -9.73
C THR A 13 9.91 2.04 -10.28
N THR A 14 9.92 3.01 -11.20
CA THR A 14 8.69 3.49 -11.85
C THR A 14 7.98 2.38 -12.61
N ALA A 15 8.72 1.52 -13.33
CA ALA A 15 8.12 0.38 -14.05
C ALA A 15 7.45 -0.61 -13.09
N ILE A 16 8.08 -0.89 -11.94
CA ILE A 16 7.51 -1.75 -10.89
C ILE A 16 6.23 -1.14 -10.32
N ASP A 17 6.21 0.17 -10.04
CA ASP A 17 5.04 0.86 -9.50
C ASP A 17 3.85 0.78 -10.48
N VAL A 18 4.11 1.04 -11.76
CA VAL A 18 3.08 0.95 -12.82
C VAL A 18 2.52 -0.47 -12.94
N MET A 19 3.39 -1.48 -12.96
CA MET A 19 2.96 -2.88 -13.03
C MET A 19 2.15 -3.28 -11.80
N THR A 20 2.59 -2.86 -10.61
CA THR A 20 1.92 -3.15 -9.34
C THR A 20 0.53 -2.52 -9.29
N ASP A 21 0.38 -1.24 -9.66
CA ASP A 21 -0.93 -0.59 -9.70
C ASP A 21 -1.85 -1.22 -10.75
N THR A 22 -1.32 -1.60 -11.91
CA THR A 22 -2.10 -2.28 -12.96
C THR A 22 -2.66 -3.62 -12.46
N ILE A 23 -1.81 -4.45 -11.84
CA ILE A 23 -2.22 -5.74 -11.25
C ILE A 23 -3.26 -5.53 -10.15
N ARG A 24 -3.03 -4.54 -9.26
CA ARG A 24 -3.95 -4.21 -8.17
C ARG A 24 -5.32 -3.79 -8.70
N ARG A 25 -5.39 -2.91 -9.70
CA ARG A 25 -6.65 -2.46 -10.32
C ARG A 25 -7.39 -3.60 -11.01
N ALA A 26 -6.67 -4.44 -11.75
CA ALA A 26 -7.27 -5.61 -12.41
C ALA A 26 -7.90 -6.56 -11.39
N ARG A 27 -7.21 -6.82 -10.26
CA ARG A 27 -7.76 -7.64 -9.16
C ARG A 27 -8.97 -6.98 -8.51
N LEU A 28 -8.90 -5.69 -8.16
CA LEU A 28 -10.03 -4.98 -7.54
C LEU A 28 -11.28 -4.95 -8.43
N ALA A 29 -11.11 -4.90 -9.76
CA ALA A 29 -12.24 -4.94 -10.70
C ALA A 29 -12.83 -6.35 -10.87
N GLY A 30 -12.00 -7.41 -10.80
CA GLY A 30 -12.45 -8.79 -10.96
C GLY A 30 -13.00 -9.42 -9.66
N GLU A 31 -12.25 -9.28 -8.58
CA GLU A 31 -12.53 -9.86 -7.26
C GLU A 31 -12.24 -8.81 -6.17
N PRO A 32 -13.18 -7.87 -5.92
CA PRO A 32 -13.01 -6.88 -4.87
C PRO A 32 -12.97 -7.55 -3.49
N PRO A 33 -12.15 -7.04 -2.54
CA PRO A 33 -12.14 -7.56 -1.19
C PRO A 33 -13.43 -7.17 -0.44
N HIS A 34 -13.82 -7.99 0.53
CA HIS A 34 -14.93 -7.66 1.43
C HIS A 34 -14.65 -6.41 2.27
N VAL A 35 -13.39 -6.22 2.69
CA VAL A 35 -12.91 -5.03 3.41
C VAL A 35 -11.59 -4.58 2.79
N GLN A 36 -11.47 -3.30 2.46
CA GLN A 36 -10.23 -2.69 2.02
C GLN A 36 -9.67 -1.77 3.11
N LEU A 37 -8.41 -2.01 3.49
CA LEU A 37 -7.67 -1.17 4.42
C LEU A 37 -6.64 -0.35 3.63
N ASN A 38 -6.64 0.98 3.82
CA ASN A 38 -5.70 1.88 3.16
C ASN A 38 -4.76 2.46 4.22
N ALA A 39 -3.52 1.96 4.25
CA ALA A 39 -2.46 2.48 5.12
C ALA A 39 -1.97 3.84 4.60
N GLU A 40 -1.79 4.80 5.49
CA GLU A 40 -1.19 6.10 5.20
C GLU A 40 0.33 6.03 5.42
N LEU A 41 1.08 5.79 4.33
CA LEU A 41 2.54 5.66 4.35
C LEU A 41 3.22 6.65 3.39
N THR A 42 2.55 7.74 2.99
CA THR A 42 3.05 8.67 1.94
C THR A 42 4.44 9.26 2.24
N GLY A 43 4.87 9.25 3.51
CA GLY A 43 6.18 9.72 3.93
C GLY A 43 7.28 8.66 3.98
N ILE A 44 7.01 7.37 3.74
CA ILE A 44 7.97 6.26 3.92
C ILE A 44 8.25 5.61 2.56
N SER A 45 9.53 5.53 2.18
CA SER A 45 9.96 4.80 0.97
C SER A 45 10.20 3.31 1.26
N VAL A 46 10.05 2.47 0.22
CA VAL A 46 10.19 0.99 0.29
C VAL A 46 11.58 0.56 0.79
N LEU A 47 12.61 1.40 0.61
CA LEU A 47 13.99 1.11 1.04
C LEU A 47 14.31 1.65 2.46
N GLU A 48 13.41 2.38 3.10
CA GLU A 48 13.60 2.95 4.44
C GLU A 48 13.30 1.94 5.55
N LEU A 49 13.99 0.80 5.53
CA LEU A 49 13.75 -0.32 6.45
C LEU A 49 13.93 0.04 7.94
N TYR A 50 14.69 1.10 8.23
CA TYR A 50 14.88 1.63 9.58
C TYR A 50 13.61 2.25 10.18
N ARG A 51 12.60 2.58 9.35
CA ARG A 51 11.30 3.14 9.75
C ARG A 51 10.20 2.09 9.88
N CYS A 52 10.57 0.81 10.00
CA CYS A 52 9.61 -0.28 10.08
C CYS A 52 8.60 -0.13 11.22
N ALA A 53 9.00 0.48 12.34
CA ALA A 53 8.13 0.74 13.47
C ALA A 53 6.92 1.60 13.08
N GLU A 54 7.12 2.67 12.31
CA GLU A 54 6.04 3.55 11.85
C GLU A 54 5.04 2.79 10.96
N ALA A 55 5.54 1.92 10.07
CA ALA A 55 4.68 1.11 9.22
C ALA A 55 3.86 0.07 10.01
N VAL A 56 4.45 -0.53 11.06
CA VAL A 56 3.76 -1.47 11.94
C VAL A 56 2.68 -0.76 12.77
N GLU A 57 3.00 0.41 13.31
CA GLU A 57 2.06 1.24 14.07
C GLU A 57 0.88 1.68 13.19
N GLU A 58 1.15 2.11 11.96
CA GLU A 58 0.10 2.44 10.99
C GLU A 58 -0.79 1.23 10.68
N GLY A 59 -0.18 0.06 10.49
CA GLY A 59 -0.91 -1.21 10.31
C GLY A 59 -1.83 -1.53 11.49
N ALA A 60 -1.33 -1.41 12.72
CA ALA A 60 -2.14 -1.60 13.92
C ALA A 60 -3.30 -0.58 14.01
N ARG A 61 -3.01 0.69 13.71
CA ARG A 61 -3.98 1.78 13.73
C ARG A 61 -5.12 1.55 12.72
N ILE A 62 -4.82 1.20 11.47
CA ILE A 62 -5.86 0.99 10.45
C ILE A 62 -6.71 -0.25 10.73
N VAL A 63 -6.12 -1.30 11.29
CA VAL A 63 -6.87 -2.50 11.70
C VAL A 63 -7.83 -2.14 12.83
N ALA A 64 -7.36 -1.42 13.87
CA ALA A 64 -8.21 -0.97 14.97
C ALA A 64 -9.35 -0.06 14.47
N ALA A 65 -9.05 0.88 13.57
CA ALA A 65 -10.05 1.79 12.99
C ALA A 65 -11.13 1.06 12.17
N ASN A 66 -10.83 -0.12 11.63
CA ASN A 66 -11.76 -0.93 10.82
C ASN A 66 -12.23 -2.20 11.53
N ALA A 67 -12.00 -2.32 12.85
CA ALA A 67 -12.23 -3.55 13.61
C ALA A 67 -13.65 -4.11 13.44
N ARG A 68 -14.66 -3.22 13.41
CA ARG A 68 -16.05 -3.61 13.17
C ARG A 68 -16.25 -4.27 11.81
N ALA A 69 -15.85 -3.60 10.72
CA ALA A 69 -16.01 -4.15 9.37
C ALA A 69 -15.28 -5.50 9.20
N ILE A 70 -14.12 -5.65 9.84
CA ILE A 70 -13.37 -6.90 9.87
C ILE A 70 -14.16 -7.99 10.62
N ARG A 71 -14.68 -7.70 11.81
CA ARG A 71 -15.45 -8.66 12.61
C ARG A 71 -16.74 -9.09 11.92
N GLU A 72 -17.45 -8.16 11.27
CA GLU A 72 -18.67 -8.46 10.50
C GLU A 72 -18.38 -9.46 9.38
N VAL A 73 -17.32 -9.26 8.60
CA VAL A 73 -16.92 -10.16 7.50
C VAL A 73 -16.39 -11.51 8.01
N CYS A 74 -15.76 -11.54 9.19
CA CYS A 74 -15.30 -12.78 9.81
C CYS A 74 -16.39 -13.55 10.57
N GLY A 75 -17.61 -13.01 10.69
CA GLY A 75 -18.69 -13.60 11.49
C GLY A 75 -18.37 -13.65 12.99
N LEU A 76 -17.62 -12.67 13.48
CA LEU A 76 -17.18 -12.58 14.88
C LEU A 76 -18.01 -11.59 15.72
N ASP A 77 -19.01 -10.95 15.12
CA ASP A 77 -20.00 -10.07 15.78
C ASP A 77 -21.29 -10.81 16.09
#